data_AF-A0A8S8Z3X6-F1
#
_entry.id   AF-A0A8S8Z3X6-F1
#
_cell.length_a   1.000
_cell.length_b   1.000
_cell.length_c   1.000
_cell.angle_alpha   90.00
_cell.angle_beta   90.00
_cell.angle_gamma   90.00
#
_symmetry.space_group_name_H-M   'P 1'
#
loop_
_entity.id
_entity.type
_entity.pdbx_description
1 polymer ?
#
loop_
_entity_poly.entity_id
_entity_poly.type
_entity_poly.pdbx_seq_one_letter_code
_entity_poly.pdbx_strand_id
1 'polypeptide(L)'
;MLYFVAENTSAGVDPDLRHYWRWHTYDYYTGVSWGVNTTLVGYTQMLFDWSTTQGVADSSFWQENESLGWTIQYDEDGILGPGDELIAPYNAVNFTSWIDNNAGLNFSNFTRDILIDQSTVDTLYVTAPQVFFGPHIIANSTSFSGSSYAYDLPDDFLGKSSYFVEEVTQTVINESGAFSAWDKVLAIQDYLINGNASTNFTLNYDGSGRVDGLDEDSDIAHWILNGSQEGSCDEFTTVFSVMLRLAGIPTRKVTGFAGGTWTGKSFEVYGKDFTRWVEVHLETNQNQGGLDMGWIPFEACPPMAELEVVDLDWGPTWVERNLSTGDIWLNGTLQFADNETAAENVTMYLYLVRSNDTGDVPGSAALSEHLVDNGTTDANGSFSLNGTPEKVINPGFGSLVIHVFEKGYVGSQGITFTWRLNISDDANLSIGEPPPPDEPMLGAGVETLVTGDMSWASTPYNDPSELDSLQVILNYTTASDGPISLIADVGAGGYYEFSLSINESEPLGLINASLNFYGWHEEDLNNASTPSYHLRPATVPFMFNIPPCP
;
A
#
# COMPACT_ATOMS: atom_id res chain seq x y z
N MET A 1 1.18 7.09 -4.83
CA MET A 1 2.55 7.64 -4.73
C MET A 1 3.26 6.95 -3.59
N LEU A 2 4.45 6.38 -3.85
CA LEU A 2 5.27 5.65 -2.90
C LEU A 2 6.11 6.66 -2.11
N TYR A 3 6.17 6.52 -0.78
CA TYR A 3 6.99 7.37 0.08
C TYR A 3 8.28 6.67 0.50
N PHE A 4 8.20 5.41 0.88
CA PHE A 4 9.37 4.61 1.24
C PHE A 4 9.09 3.11 1.18
N VAL A 5 10.18 2.35 1.12
CA VAL A 5 10.20 0.89 1.26
C VAL A 5 10.92 0.53 2.55
N ALA A 6 10.24 -0.19 3.44
CA ALA A 6 10.80 -0.70 4.68
C ALA A 6 11.09 -2.21 4.55
N GLU A 7 12.34 -2.55 4.27
CA GLU A 7 12.82 -3.94 4.19
C GLU A 7 13.23 -4.46 5.57
N ASN A 8 12.65 -5.58 5.99
CA ASN A 8 13.08 -6.24 7.22
C ASN A 8 14.36 -7.06 6.96
N THR A 9 15.39 -6.84 7.77
CA THR A 9 16.68 -7.53 7.65
C THR A 9 16.84 -8.67 8.67
N SER A 10 15.79 -8.95 9.44
CA SER A 10 15.75 -9.96 10.50
C SER A 10 14.79 -11.10 10.11
N ALA A 11 14.77 -12.18 10.90
CA ALA A 11 13.74 -13.21 10.79
C ALA A 11 12.61 -12.91 11.78
N GLY A 12 11.40 -13.43 11.51
CA GLY A 12 10.31 -13.42 12.48
C GLY A 12 9.41 -12.17 12.46
N VAL A 13 9.52 -11.31 11.45
CA VAL A 13 8.56 -10.21 11.26
C VAL A 13 7.16 -10.77 11.03
N ASP A 14 6.21 -10.31 11.85
CA ASP A 14 4.79 -10.55 11.62
C ASP A 14 4.23 -9.51 10.63
N PRO A 15 3.83 -9.91 9.40
CA PRO A 15 3.29 -9.00 8.41
C PRO A 15 1.85 -8.55 8.70
N ASP A 16 1.12 -9.30 9.54
CA ASP A 16 -0.29 -9.00 9.88
C ASP A 16 -0.40 -7.91 10.97
N LEU A 17 0.72 -7.61 11.65
CA LEU A 17 0.77 -6.52 12.62
C LEU A 17 0.74 -5.17 11.90
N ARG A 18 -0.12 -4.25 12.35
CA ARG A 18 -0.13 -2.87 11.85
C ARG A 18 1.13 -2.14 12.33
N HIS A 19 2.04 -1.86 11.40
CA HIS A 19 3.27 -1.10 11.64
C HIS A 19 2.99 0.40 11.64
N TYR A 20 3.62 1.16 12.54
CA TYR A 20 3.47 2.62 12.60
C TYR A 20 4.80 3.31 12.36
N TRP A 21 4.82 4.18 11.35
CA TRP A 21 5.97 4.96 10.90
C TRP A 21 5.70 6.42 11.26
N ARG A 22 6.26 6.85 12.39
CA ARG A 22 6.07 8.19 12.93
C ARG A 22 6.77 9.21 12.04
N TRP A 23 6.09 10.33 11.81
CA TRP A 23 6.67 11.50 11.16
C TRP A 23 6.73 12.70 12.12
N HIS A 24 5.59 13.10 12.69
CA HIS A 24 5.50 14.26 13.59
C HIS A 24 4.73 13.93 14.87
N THR A 25 5.16 14.49 15.99
CA THR A 25 4.50 14.38 17.28
C THR A 25 4.06 15.75 17.80
N TYR A 26 2.85 15.82 18.35
CA TYR A 26 2.25 17.04 18.88
C TYR A 26 1.78 16.79 20.32
N ASP A 27 2.23 17.62 21.24
CA ASP A 27 2.08 17.44 22.70
C ASP A 27 1.44 18.64 23.40
N TYR A 28 1.11 19.72 22.68
CA TYR A 28 0.47 20.92 23.20
C TYR A 28 -0.89 21.18 22.55
N TYR A 29 -1.97 21.20 23.33
CA TYR A 29 -3.31 21.46 22.81
C TYR A 29 -3.52 22.97 22.55
N THR A 30 -4.11 23.32 21.40
CA THR A 30 -4.31 24.72 20.97
C THR A 30 -5.77 25.19 21.03
N GLY A 31 -6.70 24.31 21.39
CA GLY A 31 -8.15 24.55 21.31
C GLY A 31 -8.78 24.13 19.97
N VAL A 32 -7.98 23.99 18.91
CA VAL A 32 -8.47 23.59 17.57
C VAL A 32 -7.70 22.42 16.96
N SER A 33 -6.45 22.24 17.37
CA SER A 33 -5.58 21.10 17.02
C SER A 33 -4.47 20.95 18.08
N TRP A 34 -3.42 20.20 17.76
CA TRP A 34 -2.24 20.02 18.59
C TRP A 34 -1.00 20.62 17.92
N GLY A 35 -0.17 21.31 18.70
CA GLY A 35 1.14 21.81 18.30
C GLY A 35 2.25 21.19 19.14
N VAL A 36 3.49 21.62 18.89
CA VAL A 36 4.67 21.21 19.66
C VAL A 36 4.92 22.19 20.80
N ASN A 37 5.12 21.68 22.01
CA ASN A 37 5.48 22.47 23.18
C ASN A 37 6.94 22.93 23.09
N THR A 38 7.14 24.11 22.53
CA THR A 38 8.48 24.71 22.36
C THR A 38 9.27 24.92 23.66
N THR A 39 8.62 24.87 24.84
CA THR A 39 9.29 24.99 26.14
C THR A 39 9.98 23.69 26.59
N LEU A 40 9.57 22.55 26.01
CA LEU A 40 10.14 21.23 26.27
C LEU A 40 11.19 20.82 25.23
N VAL A 41 11.39 21.63 24.19
CA VAL A 41 12.29 21.28 23.07
C VAL A 41 13.74 21.26 23.55
N GLY A 42 14.30 20.05 23.56
CA GLY A 42 15.72 19.80 23.71
C GLY A 42 16.13 18.73 22.71
N TYR A 43 17.15 19.02 21.90
CA TYR A 43 17.66 18.08 20.91
C TYR A 43 19.01 17.52 21.36
N THR A 44 19.16 16.21 21.22
CA THR A 44 20.43 15.51 21.42
C THR A 44 20.96 15.07 20.06
N GLN A 45 22.15 15.54 19.70
CA GLN A 45 22.79 15.14 18.45
C GLN A 45 23.03 13.63 18.43
N MET A 46 22.57 12.98 17.37
CA MET A 46 22.75 11.57 17.11
C MET A 46 24.09 11.33 16.42
N LEU A 47 24.74 10.25 16.78
CA LEU A 47 25.89 9.69 16.07
C LEU A 47 25.48 8.31 15.52
N PHE A 48 26.33 7.70 14.70
CA PHE A 48 26.14 6.29 14.36
C PHE A 48 26.15 5.42 15.62
N ASP A 49 25.39 4.32 15.55
CA ASP A 49 25.09 3.43 16.68
C ASP A 49 24.44 4.14 17.88
N TRP A 50 23.71 5.24 17.65
CA TRP A 50 22.94 5.90 18.69
C TRP A 50 21.76 5.01 19.10
N SER A 51 21.48 4.95 20.40
CA SER A 51 20.38 4.15 20.93
C SER A 51 19.65 4.86 22.06
N THR A 52 18.37 4.53 22.20
CA THR A 52 17.53 4.98 23.29
C THR A 52 16.48 3.93 23.64
N THR A 53 16.17 3.81 24.93
CA THR A 53 15.01 3.05 25.42
C THR A 53 13.90 3.98 25.93
N GLN A 54 14.06 5.29 25.77
CA GLN A 54 13.11 6.27 26.28
C GLN A 54 11.74 6.13 25.60
N GLY A 55 10.70 5.79 26.37
CA GLY A 55 9.33 5.67 25.85
C GLY A 55 9.12 4.45 24.94
N VAL A 56 10.04 3.48 24.97
CA VAL A 56 9.88 2.16 24.36
C VAL A 56 9.44 1.18 25.44
N ALA A 57 8.56 0.24 25.07
CA ALA A 57 8.12 -0.81 25.99
C ALA A 57 9.31 -1.59 26.57
N ASP A 58 9.18 -2.05 27.81
CA ASP A 58 10.13 -2.97 28.42
C ASP A 58 10.39 -4.19 27.52
N SER A 59 11.65 -4.64 27.46
CA SER A 59 12.06 -5.73 26.55
C SER A 59 11.32 -7.05 26.79
N SER A 60 10.75 -7.26 27.98
CA SER A 60 9.91 -8.43 28.28
C SER A 60 8.61 -8.47 27.48
N PHE A 61 8.19 -7.36 26.86
CA PHE A 61 7.04 -7.28 25.97
C PHE A 61 7.41 -7.42 24.49
N TRP A 62 8.69 -7.50 24.15
CA TRP A 62 9.14 -7.64 22.77
C TRP A 62 8.95 -9.08 22.31
N GLN A 63 8.46 -9.26 21.09
CA GLN A 63 8.32 -10.57 20.48
C GLN A 63 9.70 -11.23 20.42
N GLU A 64 9.78 -12.46 20.94
CA GLU A 64 11.03 -13.23 21.08
C GLU A 64 12.13 -12.54 21.92
N ASN A 65 11.81 -11.46 22.65
CA ASN A 65 12.75 -10.56 23.32
C ASN A 65 13.80 -9.92 22.39
N GLU A 66 13.47 -9.75 21.10
CA GLU A 66 14.40 -9.22 20.10
C GLU A 66 13.88 -7.91 19.47
N SER A 67 14.82 -7.12 18.94
CA SER A 67 14.53 -5.93 18.13
C SER A 67 14.84 -6.27 16.68
N LEU A 68 13.89 -6.05 15.78
CA LEU A 68 14.04 -6.38 14.37
C LEU A 68 14.78 -5.26 13.64
N GLY A 69 15.68 -5.63 12.73
CA GLY A 69 16.39 -4.69 11.87
C GLY A 69 15.56 -4.29 10.66
N TRP A 70 15.63 -3.01 10.31
CA TRP A 70 14.92 -2.40 9.20
C TRP A 70 15.89 -1.56 8.37
N THR A 71 15.80 -1.72 7.05
CA THR A 71 16.36 -0.79 6.07
C THR A 71 15.21 -0.01 5.46
N ILE A 72 15.13 1.29 5.76
CA ILE A 72 14.11 2.18 5.21
C ILE A 72 14.74 2.98 4.09
N GLN A 73 14.27 2.77 2.87
CA GLN A 73 14.69 3.49 1.68
C GLN A 73 13.59 4.49 1.32
N TYR A 74 13.91 5.77 1.38
CA TYR A 74 12.96 6.82 1.02
C TYR A 74 12.95 7.02 -0.49
N ASP A 75 11.76 7.13 -1.08
CA ASP A 75 11.57 7.43 -2.50
C ASP A 75 11.16 8.90 -2.67
N GLU A 76 11.21 9.45 -3.89
CA GLU A 76 10.98 10.85 -4.28
C GLU A 76 10.40 11.79 -3.19
N ASP A 77 9.13 11.59 -2.77
CA ASP A 77 8.43 12.44 -1.79
C ASP A 77 8.76 12.14 -0.31
N GLY A 78 9.30 10.97 -0.02
CA GLY A 78 9.82 10.60 1.29
C GLY A 78 11.25 11.07 1.56
N ILE A 79 11.97 11.62 0.56
CA ILE A 79 13.32 12.16 0.77
C ILE A 79 13.21 13.50 1.50
N LEU A 80 13.58 13.48 2.78
CA LEU A 80 13.45 14.62 3.70
C LEU A 80 14.77 15.35 3.88
N GLY A 81 14.71 16.67 4.08
CA GLY A 81 15.87 17.55 4.12
C GLY A 81 16.04 18.32 5.43
N PRO A 82 17.03 19.23 5.49
CA PRO A 82 17.27 20.06 6.67
C PRO A 82 16.06 20.89 7.08
N GLY A 83 15.66 20.77 8.35
CA GLY A 83 14.49 21.44 8.91
C GLY A 83 13.25 20.54 9.01
N ASP A 84 13.26 19.39 8.34
CA ASP A 84 12.20 18.39 8.41
C ASP A 84 12.50 17.32 9.47
N GLU A 85 11.44 16.63 9.93
CA GLU A 85 11.53 15.50 10.83
C GLU A 85 11.54 14.20 10.02
N LEU A 86 12.45 13.27 10.36
CA LEU A 86 12.64 12.00 9.67
C LEU A 86 11.52 11.00 10.01
N ILE A 87 11.04 10.27 9.01
CA ILE A 87 10.06 9.19 9.20
C ILE A 87 10.78 7.94 9.73
N ALA A 88 10.35 7.40 10.87
CA ALA A 88 10.96 6.21 11.48
C ALA A 88 9.92 5.34 12.22
N PRO A 89 10.22 4.05 12.53
CA PRO A 89 9.33 3.24 13.36
C PRO A 89 9.05 3.95 14.70
N TYR A 90 7.78 4.00 15.11
CA TYR A 90 7.35 4.78 16.28
C TYR A 90 8.10 4.38 17.59
N ASN A 91 8.50 3.12 17.69
CA ASN A 91 9.19 2.52 18.83
C ASN A 91 10.65 2.13 18.52
N ALA A 92 11.30 2.81 17.56
CA ALA A 92 12.70 2.58 17.23
C ALA A 92 13.65 2.67 18.45
N VAL A 93 14.62 1.77 18.51
CA VAL A 93 15.55 1.59 19.64
C VAL A 93 16.99 1.96 19.25
N ASN A 94 17.52 1.35 18.18
CA ASN A 94 18.90 1.57 17.75
C ASN A 94 18.91 2.17 16.34
N PHE A 95 19.73 3.20 16.15
CA PHE A 95 19.97 3.87 14.88
C PHE A 95 21.41 3.57 14.47
N THR A 96 21.59 2.52 13.66
CA THR A 96 22.90 1.99 13.30
C THR A 96 23.66 2.97 12.41
N SER A 97 23.05 3.39 11.30
CA SER A 97 23.63 4.37 10.38
C SER A 97 22.56 4.94 9.43
N TRP A 98 22.93 5.93 8.62
CA TRP A 98 22.10 6.47 7.54
C TRP A 98 22.99 6.84 6.34
N ILE A 99 22.41 6.81 5.14
CA ILE A 99 23.08 7.17 3.88
C ILE A 99 22.94 8.68 3.64
N ASP A 100 24.00 9.24 3.04
CA ASP A 100 24.38 10.65 3.03
C ASP A 100 24.95 11.11 4.39
N ASN A 101 26.22 10.74 4.63
CA ASN A 101 26.95 10.95 5.89
C ASN A 101 27.13 12.43 6.27
N ASN A 102 26.76 13.37 5.39
CA ASN A 102 26.72 14.78 5.72
C ASN A 102 25.41 15.17 6.42
N ALA A 103 24.38 14.32 6.42
CA ALA A 103 23.17 14.55 7.20
C ALA A 103 23.48 14.37 8.69
N GLY A 104 23.24 15.42 9.50
CA GLY A 104 23.18 15.29 10.95
C GLY A 104 21.74 15.10 11.39
N LEU A 105 21.56 14.25 12.40
CA LEU A 105 20.28 13.93 13.01
C LEU A 105 20.28 14.36 14.48
N ASN A 106 19.15 14.89 14.92
CA ASN A 106 18.98 15.44 16.25
C ASN A 106 17.71 14.87 16.88
N PHE A 107 17.87 14.05 17.92
CA PHE A 107 16.76 13.38 18.59
C PHE A 107 16.10 14.29 19.62
N SER A 108 14.77 14.43 19.56
CA SER A 108 13.98 15.17 20.55
C SER A 108 13.91 14.43 21.89
N ASN A 109 14.25 15.12 22.97
CA ASN A 109 14.27 14.58 24.32
C ASN A 109 12.89 14.23 24.90
N PHE A 110 11.79 14.57 24.24
CA PHE A 110 10.43 14.28 24.76
C PHE A 110 9.54 13.62 23.70
N THR A 111 9.51 14.19 22.50
CA THR A 111 8.62 13.71 21.44
C THR A 111 9.17 12.47 20.71
N ARG A 112 10.49 12.24 20.79
CA ARG A 112 11.24 11.24 20.02
C ARG A 112 11.26 11.51 18.50
N ASP A 113 10.87 12.70 18.07
CA ASP A 113 11.04 13.11 16.67
C ASP A 113 12.53 13.30 16.36
N ILE A 114 12.90 13.11 15.10
CA ILE A 114 14.29 13.13 14.65
C ILE A 114 14.44 14.27 13.65
N LEU A 115 15.02 15.39 14.08
CA LEU A 115 15.22 16.55 13.22
C LEU A 115 16.47 16.37 12.36
N ILE A 116 16.33 16.63 11.05
CA ILE A 116 17.42 16.63 10.08
C ILE A 116 18.03 18.04 10.02
N ASP A 117 19.36 18.17 10.05
CA ASP A 117 20.02 19.49 10.18
C ASP A 117 20.90 19.94 9.00
N GLN A 118 21.51 19.02 8.23
CA GLN A 118 22.61 19.36 7.31
C GLN A 118 22.40 18.92 5.86
N SER A 119 21.93 17.69 5.63
CA SER A 119 21.70 17.12 4.29
C SER A 119 20.45 16.25 4.30
N THR A 120 20.02 15.83 3.12
CA THR A 120 18.92 14.87 2.96
C THR A 120 19.28 13.50 3.49
N VAL A 121 18.29 12.71 3.91
CA VAL A 121 18.47 11.30 4.26
C VAL A 121 17.78 10.43 3.21
N ASP A 122 18.55 9.56 2.58
CA ASP A 122 18.06 8.64 1.54
C ASP A 122 17.71 7.26 2.09
N THR A 123 18.54 6.75 2.99
CA THR A 123 18.35 5.43 3.60
C THR A 123 18.64 5.48 5.09
N LEU A 124 17.78 4.87 5.90
CA LEU A 124 17.94 4.71 7.34
C LEU A 124 18.09 3.23 7.73
N TYR A 125 19.09 2.92 8.56
CA TYR A 125 19.28 1.61 9.19
C TYR A 125 18.93 1.70 10.67
N VAL A 126 17.84 1.05 11.07
CA VAL A 126 17.25 1.19 12.40
C VAL A 126 16.74 -0.15 12.92
N THR A 127 16.64 -0.31 14.24
CA THR A 127 15.97 -1.47 14.84
C THR A 127 14.72 -1.05 15.62
N ALA A 128 13.66 -1.85 15.52
CA ALA A 128 12.40 -1.63 16.22
C ALA A 128 11.80 -2.98 16.64
N PRO A 129 11.33 -3.12 17.90
CA PRO A 129 10.69 -4.36 18.36
C PRO A 129 9.24 -4.46 17.88
N GLN A 130 8.75 -5.68 17.70
CA GLN A 130 7.31 -5.95 17.68
C GLN A 130 6.86 -6.19 19.12
N VAL A 131 5.80 -5.49 19.55
CA VAL A 131 5.35 -5.51 20.96
C VAL A 131 3.99 -6.18 21.03
N PHE A 132 3.84 -7.13 21.96
CA PHE A 132 2.59 -7.83 22.19
C PHE A 132 2.16 -7.76 23.66
N PHE A 133 0.94 -7.27 23.91
CA PHE A 133 0.35 -7.24 25.24
C PHE A 133 -0.74 -8.30 25.37
N GLY A 134 -0.47 -9.35 26.14
CA GLY A 134 -1.46 -10.38 26.41
C GLY A 134 -2.64 -9.86 27.28
N PRO A 135 -3.77 -10.57 27.33
CA PRO A 135 -4.97 -10.18 28.08
C PRO A 135 -4.71 -9.82 29.56
N HIS A 136 -3.78 -10.54 30.20
CA HIS A 136 -3.42 -10.28 31.60
C HIS A 136 -2.65 -8.97 31.81
N ILE A 137 -1.93 -8.48 30.81
CA ILE A 137 -1.18 -7.22 30.85
C ILE A 137 -2.15 -6.06 30.67
N ILE A 138 -2.96 -6.09 29.60
CA ILE A 138 -3.93 -5.03 29.30
C ILE A 138 -4.94 -4.83 30.45
N ALA A 139 -5.49 -5.92 31.01
CA ALA A 139 -6.47 -5.87 32.10
C ALA A 139 -5.92 -5.32 33.44
N ASN A 140 -4.60 -5.20 33.55
CA ASN A 140 -3.91 -4.72 34.75
C ASN A 140 -3.04 -3.48 34.46
N SER A 141 -3.32 -2.79 33.35
CA SER A 141 -2.62 -1.58 32.97
C SER A 141 -3.08 -0.36 33.78
N THR A 142 -2.13 0.55 34.04
CA THR A 142 -2.34 1.86 34.65
C THR A 142 -1.69 2.95 33.79
N SER A 143 -2.07 4.20 34.02
CA SER A 143 -1.40 5.36 33.39
C SER A 143 0.07 5.42 33.83
N PHE A 144 0.97 5.76 32.90
CA PHE A 144 2.40 5.84 33.22
C PHE A 144 2.67 6.92 34.27
N SER A 145 3.33 6.55 35.37
CA SER A 145 3.52 7.41 36.54
C SER A 145 4.95 7.97 36.65
N GLY A 146 5.86 7.55 35.78
CA GLY A 146 7.27 7.96 35.81
C GLY A 146 7.57 9.38 35.32
N SER A 147 6.57 10.11 34.78
CA SER A 147 6.72 11.47 34.26
C SER A 147 5.39 12.24 34.34
N SER A 148 5.45 13.57 34.39
CA SER A 148 4.28 14.45 34.24
C SER A 148 4.06 14.92 32.79
N TYR A 149 4.89 14.48 31.85
CA TYR A 149 4.78 14.83 30.45
C TYR A 149 3.45 14.34 29.84
N ALA A 150 2.87 15.15 28.96
CA ALA A 150 1.68 14.82 28.17
C ALA A 150 0.38 14.60 28.99
N TYR A 151 0.30 15.18 30.20
CA TYR A 151 -0.91 15.23 31.01
C TYR A 151 -1.65 16.58 30.93
N ASP A 152 -0.94 17.63 30.54
CA ASP A 152 -1.40 19.00 30.67
C ASP A 152 -2.46 19.38 29.63
N LEU A 153 -3.37 20.27 30.01
CA LEU A 153 -4.28 20.95 29.10
C LEU A 153 -4.22 22.46 29.41
N PRO A 154 -4.35 23.35 28.42
CA PRO A 154 -4.27 24.79 28.64
C PRO A 154 -5.32 25.28 29.64
N ASP A 155 -4.94 26.23 30.50
CA ASP A 155 -5.84 26.85 31.48
C ASP A 155 -7.09 27.46 30.83
N ASP A 156 -6.96 27.99 29.61
CA ASP A 156 -8.10 28.59 28.89
C ASP A 156 -9.16 27.54 28.51
N PHE A 157 -8.73 26.34 28.11
CA PHE A 157 -9.62 25.21 27.86
C PHE A 157 -10.26 24.72 29.16
N LEU A 158 -9.46 24.54 30.21
CA LEU A 158 -9.92 24.07 31.52
C LEU A 158 -10.91 25.05 32.19
N GLY A 159 -10.79 26.35 31.90
CA GLY A 159 -11.66 27.39 32.46
C GLY A 159 -12.96 27.62 31.69
N LYS A 160 -13.08 27.14 30.44
CA LYS A 160 -14.20 27.44 29.54
C LYS A 160 -14.89 26.18 29.02
N SER A 161 -14.19 25.37 28.24
CA SER A 161 -14.81 24.31 27.42
C SER A 161 -14.69 22.91 28.01
N SER A 162 -13.83 22.70 29.01
CA SER A 162 -13.53 21.34 29.50
C SER A 162 -14.69 20.66 30.23
N TYR A 163 -15.61 21.42 30.85
CA TYR A 163 -16.64 20.86 31.72
C TYR A 163 -17.52 19.83 30.99
N PHE A 164 -18.04 20.19 29.82
CA PHE A 164 -18.87 19.30 29.01
C PHE A 164 -18.06 18.11 28.47
N VAL A 165 -16.86 18.36 27.96
CA VAL A 165 -15.98 17.29 27.43
C VAL A 165 -15.61 16.29 28.51
N GLU A 166 -15.34 16.75 29.73
CA GLU A 166 -15.06 15.91 30.90
C GLU A 166 -16.30 15.10 31.32
N GLU A 167 -17.49 15.73 31.34
CA GLU A 167 -18.75 15.04 31.65
C GLU A 167 -19.02 13.88 30.65
N VAL A 168 -18.87 14.14 29.35
CA VAL A 168 -19.01 13.11 28.30
C VAL A 168 -17.97 12.01 28.49
N THR A 169 -16.69 12.38 28.70
CA THR A 169 -15.59 11.42 28.91
C THR A 169 -15.85 10.50 30.09
N GLN A 170 -16.23 11.06 31.24
CA GLN A 170 -16.51 10.27 32.43
C GLN A 170 -17.77 9.41 32.27
N THR A 171 -18.78 9.89 31.55
CA THR A 171 -20.00 9.11 31.25
C THR A 171 -19.65 7.88 30.42
N VAL A 172 -18.89 8.05 29.34
CA VAL A 172 -18.42 6.95 28.47
C VAL A 172 -17.62 5.90 29.25
N ILE A 173 -16.68 6.35 30.11
CA ILE A 173 -15.89 5.44 30.96
C ILE A 173 -16.79 4.69 31.96
N ASN A 174 -17.71 5.38 32.61
CA ASN A 174 -18.56 4.78 33.64
C ASN A 174 -19.57 3.78 33.04
N GLU A 175 -20.15 4.08 31.88
CA GLU A 175 -21.15 3.23 31.22
C GLU A 175 -20.54 1.99 30.56
N SER A 176 -19.31 2.09 30.05
CA SER A 176 -18.56 0.95 29.50
C SER A 176 -18.12 -0.07 30.55
N GLY A 177 -18.06 0.34 31.83
CA GLY A 177 -17.51 -0.48 32.90
C GLY A 177 -15.98 -0.64 32.81
N ALA A 178 -15.30 0.28 32.12
CA ALA A 178 -13.84 0.25 31.99
C ALA A 178 -13.13 0.43 33.34
N PHE A 179 -12.19 -0.48 33.65
CA PHE A 179 -11.42 -0.44 34.90
C PHE A 179 -9.95 -0.11 34.70
N SER A 180 -9.27 -0.84 33.81
CA SER A 180 -7.85 -0.61 33.52
C SER A 180 -7.66 0.66 32.67
N ALA A 181 -6.43 1.18 32.63
CA ALA A 181 -6.14 2.32 31.76
C ALA A 181 -6.40 1.97 30.29
N TRP A 182 -6.02 0.76 29.85
CA TRP A 182 -6.31 0.24 28.52
C TRP A 182 -7.81 0.20 28.22
N ASP A 183 -8.64 -0.32 29.12
CA ASP A 183 -10.09 -0.39 28.92
C ASP A 183 -10.70 1.01 28.75
N LYS A 184 -10.19 2.01 29.47
CA LYS A 184 -10.65 3.40 29.33
C LYS A 184 -10.30 3.98 27.97
N VAL A 185 -9.09 3.69 27.46
CA VAL A 185 -8.69 4.09 26.10
C VAL A 185 -9.64 3.49 25.08
N LEU A 186 -9.91 2.17 25.17
CA LEU A 186 -10.81 1.49 24.26
C LEU A 186 -12.26 1.99 24.36
N ALA A 187 -12.76 2.31 25.56
CA ALA A 187 -14.11 2.85 25.73
C ALA A 187 -14.29 4.22 25.04
N ILE A 188 -13.30 5.11 25.18
CA ILE A 188 -13.33 6.42 24.52
C ILE A 188 -13.16 6.25 23.00
N GLN A 189 -12.25 5.37 22.57
CA GLN A 189 -12.05 5.05 21.15
C GLN A 189 -13.34 4.53 20.53
N ASP A 190 -13.99 3.55 21.14
CA ASP A 190 -15.25 2.97 20.69
C ASP A 190 -16.36 4.01 20.59
N TYR A 191 -16.49 4.89 21.58
CA TYR A 191 -17.47 5.98 21.54
C TYR A 191 -17.27 6.93 20.36
N LEU A 192 -16.03 7.29 20.02
CA LEU A 192 -15.75 8.17 18.87
C LEU A 192 -15.94 7.46 17.53
N ILE A 193 -15.65 6.15 17.44
CA ILE A 193 -15.79 5.37 16.20
C ILE A 193 -17.26 5.00 15.94
N ASN A 194 -17.95 4.48 16.97
CA ASN A 194 -19.26 3.84 16.84
C ASN A 194 -20.41 4.66 17.46
N GLY A 195 -20.11 5.76 18.16
CA GLY A 195 -21.12 6.58 18.81
C GLY A 195 -21.83 5.85 19.96
N ASN A 196 -23.09 6.23 20.21
CA ASN A 196 -23.98 5.57 21.16
C ASN A 196 -25.45 5.73 20.73
N ALA A 197 -26.40 5.38 21.60
CA ALA A 197 -27.82 5.43 21.26
C ALA A 197 -28.36 6.84 20.88
N SER A 198 -27.65 7.92 21.24
CA SER A 198 -28.05 9.30 20.97
C SER A 198 -27.06 10.09 20.11
N THR A 199 -25.92 9.52 19.79
CA THR A 199 -24.79 10.21 19.14
C THR A 199 -24.28 9.36 18.00
N ASN A 200 -24.17 9.93 16.81
CA ASN A 200 -23.56 9.27 15.67
C ASN A 200 -22.51 10.20 15.06
N PHE A 201 -21.25 9.75 15.03
CA PHE A 201 -20.15 10.53 14.48
C PHE A 201 -19.95 10.21 13.00
N THR A 202 -19.80 11.24 12.18
CA THR A 202 -19.58 11.08 10.74
C THR A 202 -18.28 11.72 10.30
N LEU A 203 -17.57 11.02 9.41
CA LEU A 203 -16.30 11.50 8.86
C LEU A 203 -16.56 12.48 7.72
N ASN A 204 -16.05 13.71 7.87
CA ASN A 204 -16.09 14.76 6.86
C ASN A 204 -14.67 15.29 6.59
N TYR A 205 -14.16 15.02 5.40
CA TYR A 205 -12.82 15.39 4.93
C TYR A 205 -12.66 16.91 4.72
N ASP A 206 -13.76 17.67 4.57
CA ASP A 206 -13.73 19.13 4.54
C ASP A 206 -13.67 19.74 5.96
N GLY A 207 -13.71 18.89 7.00
CA GLY A 207 -13.67 19.26 8.41
C GLY A 207 -15.03 19.48 9.04
N SER A 208 -15.04 19.77 10.34
CA SER A 208 -16.26 19.91 11.17
C SER A 208 -17.05 21.20 10.95
N GLY A 209 -16.56 22.11 10.09
CA GLY A 209 -17.13 23.44 9.92
C GLY A 209 -16.97 24.37 11.13
N ARG A 210 -16.15 23.99 12.14
CA ARG A 210 -15.90 24.80 13.34
C ARG A 210 -15.41 26.21 12.97
N VAL A 211 -16.00 27.23 13.61
CA VAL A 211 -15.64 28.64 13.45
C VAL A 211 -15.01 29.21 14.72
N ASP A 212 -14.10 30.17 14.55
CA ASP A 212 -13.49 30.87 15.69
C ASP A 212 -14.51 31.78 16.40
N GLY A 213 -14.56 31.67 17.73
CA GLY A 213 -15.51 32.37 18.58
C GLY A 213 -14.93 32.74 19.94
N LEU A 214 -15.80 33.20 20.84
CA LEU A 214 -15.46 33.47 22.24
C LEU A 214 -16.23 32.55 23.21
N ASP A 215 -17.13 31.72 22.68
CA ASP A 215 -17.91 30.73 23.40
C ASP A 215 -17.20 29.38 23.42
N GLU A 216 -17.81 28.41 24.12
CA GLU A 216 -17.27 27.07 24.30
C GLU A 216 -17.15 26.31 22.97
N ASP A 217 -18.03 26.62 22.00
CA ASP A 217 -18.04 26.08 20.63
C ASP A 217 -16.84 26.50 19.78
N SER A 218 -16.04 27.47 20.25
CA SER A 218 -14.76 27.77 19.62
C SER A 218 -13.73 26.66 19.82
N ASP A 219 -13.92 25.77 20.80
CA ASP A 219 -13.06 24.61 21.05
C ASP A 219 -13.52 23.40 20.24
N ILE A 220 -12.59 22.73 19.56
CA ILE A 220 -12.92 21.62 18.64
C ILE A 220 -13.50 20.39 19.37
N ALA A 221 -13.01 20.09 20.58
CA ALA A 221 -13.52 18.95 21.34
C ALA A 221 -14.95 19.22 21.83
N HIS A 222 -15.24 20.44 22.28
CA HIS A 222 -16.61 20.83 22.60
C HIS A 222 -17.51 20.82 21.36
N TRP A 223 -17.07 21.44 20.27
CA TRP A 223 -17.83 21.58 19.02
C TRP A 223 -18.29 20.23 18.45
N ILE A 224 -17.38 19.26 18.34
CA ILE A 224 -17.69 17.94 17.78
C ILE A 224 -18.61 17.15 18.70
N LEU A 225 -18.35 17.13 20.01
CA LEU A 225 -19.10 16.32 20.96
C LEU A 225 -20.52 16.87 21.21
N ASN A 226 -20.68 18.19 21.25
CA ASN A 226 -21.96 18.84 21.57
C ASN A 226 -22.77 19.20 20.31
N GLY A 227 -22.09 19.64 19.25
CA GLY A 227 -22.69 20.34 18.13
C GLY A 227 -22.69 19.55 16.82
N SER A 228 -21.54 19.49 16.15
CA SER A 228 -21.46 19.02 14.77
C SER A 228 -21.66 17.52 14.62
N GLN A 229 -21.12 16.73 15.56
CA GLN A 229 -21.01 15.27 15.45
C GLN A 229 -20.36 14.81 14.13
N GLU A 230 -19.59 15.69 13.50
CA GLU A 230 -18.86 15.42 12.27
C GLU A 230 -17.55 16.18 12.24
N GLY A 231 -16.56 15.63 11.53
CA GLY A 231 -15.24 16.23 11.39
C GLY A 231 -14.27 15.34 10.63
N SER A 232 -13.07 15.86 10.39
CA SER A 232 -11.99 15.11 9.75
C SER A 232 -11.33 14.13 10.74
N CYS A 233 -10.60 13.12 10.23
CA CYS A 233 -9.84 12.22 11.12
C CYS A 233 -8.82 12.97 11.99
N ASP A 234 -8.31 14.11 11.52
CA ASP A 234 -7.40 14.95 12.30
C ASP A 234 -8.09 15.60 13.52
N GLU A 235 -9.33 16.05 13.34
CA GLU A 235 -10.16 16.61 14.40
C GLU A 235 -10.61 15.50 15.37
N PHE A 236 -11.05 14.34 14.89
CA PHE A 236 -11.39 13.21 15.77
C PHE A 236 -10.20 12.72 16.61
N THR A 237 -9.00 12.63 16.00
CA THR A 237 -7.75 12.34 16.73
C THR A 237 -7.46 13.41 17.78
N THR A 238 -7.79 14.67 17.50
CA THR A 238 -7.66 15.79 18.44
C THR A 238 -8.61 15.63 19.62
N VAL A 239 -9.90 15.37 19.37
CA VAL A 239 -10.92 15.12 20.41
C VAL A 239 -10.52 13.91 21.26
N PHE A 240 -10.07 12.83 20.64
CA PHE A 240 -9.63 11.63 21.34
C PHE A 240 -8.50 11.92 22.32
N SER A 241 -7.46 12.64 21.88
CA SER A 241 -6.34 13.04 22.74
C SER A 241 -6.78 13.90 23.92
N VAL A 242 -7.73 14.82 23.71
CA VAL A 242 -8.28 15.68 24.79
C VAL A 242 -9.05 14.85 25.81
N MET A 243 -9.95 13.98 25.37
CA MET A 243 -10.72 13.08 26.25
C MET A 243 -9.80 12.18 27.07
N LEU A 244 -8.73 11.66 26.47
CA LEU A 244 -7.73 10.85 27.18
C LEU A 244 -6.97 11.63 28.26
N ARG A 245 -6.55 12.88 27.98
CA ARG A 245 -5.90 13.72 29.01
C ARG A 245 -6.87 14.06 30.15
N LEU A 246 -8.15 14.32 29.85
CA LEU A 246 -9.20 14.51 30.87
C LEU A 246 -9.47 13.23 31.68
N ALA A 247 -9.28 12.06 31.09
CA ALA A 247 -9.33 10.76 31.79
C ALA A 247 -8.07 10.48 32.65
N GLY A 248 -7.09 11.37 32.66
CA GLY A 248 -5.84 11.23 33.40
C GLY A 248 -4.88 10.22 32.76
N ILE A 249 -4.87 10.13 31.43
CA ILE A 249 -3.99 9.26 30.65
C ILE A 249 -2.99 10.13 29.86
N PRO A 250 -1.67 9.92 30.01
CA PRO A 250 -0.67 10.71 29.32
C PRO A 250 -0.68 10.38 27.83
N THR A 251 -0.84 11.42 27.01
CA THR A 251 -1.29 11.26 25.64
C THR A 251 -0.72 12.32 24.70
N ARG A 252 -0.27 11.93 23.50
CA ARG A 252 0.19 12.85 22.45
C ARG A 252 -0.39 12.47 21.10
N LYS A 253 -0.65 13.47 20.24
CA LYS A 253 -1.11 13.26 18.87
C LYS A 253 0.09 13.03 17.96
N VAL A 254 -0.05 12.16 16.98
CA VAL A 254 1.02 11.83 16.03
C VAL A 254 0.45 11.78 14.62
N THR A 255 1.24 12.23 13.64
CA THR A 255 0.99 12.02 12.21
C THR A 255 2.14 11.23 11.59
N GLY A 256 1.82 10.43 10.58
CA GLY A 256 2.80 9.59 9.90
C GLY A 256 2.08 8.56 9.04
N PHE A 257 2.64 7.37 8.91
CA PHE A 257 2.06 6.30 8.10
C PHE A 257 1.75 5.09 8.97
N ALA A 258 0.66 4.38 8.68
CA ALA A 258 0.30 3.14 9.37
C ALA A 258 -0.02 2.02 8.37
N GLY A 259 0.55 0.84 8.61
CA GLY A 259 0.48 -0.29 7.70
C GLY A 259 1.54 -0.20 6.60
N GLY A 260 1.07 -0.33 5.35
CA GLY A 260 1.87 -0.57 4.15
C GLY A 260 1.47 -1.87 3.47
N THR A 261 1.78 -1.99 2.18
CA THR A 261 1.54 -3.20 1.39
C THR A 261 2.75 -4.14 1.52
N TRP A 262 2.53 -5.35 2.05
CA TRP A 262 3.60 -6.34 2.20
C TRP A 262 3.91 -7.04 0.86
N THR A 263 5.17 -7.00 0.44
CA THR A 263 5.65 -7.56 -0.84
C THR A 263 6.25 -8.97 -0.71
N GLY A 264 6.18 -9.58 0.47
CA GLY A 264 6.88 -10.82 0.79
C GLY A 264 8.24 -10.62 1.46
N LYS A 265 8.83 -9.43 1.37
CA LYS A 265 10.12 -9.08 2.00
C LYS A 265 10.15 -7.69 2.62
N SER A 266 9.38 -6.74 2.07
CA SER A 266 9.33 -5.36 2.51
C SER A 266 7.90 -4.87 2.64
N PHE A 267 7.72 -3.77 3.37
CA PHE A 267 6.52 -2.96 3.29
C PHE A 267 6.76 -1.80 2.33
N GLU A 268 5.91 -1.69 1.32
CA GLU A 268 5.80 -0.48 0.50
C GLU A 268 4.75 0.43 1.11
N VAL A 269 5.15 1.67 1.42
CA VAL A 269 4.28 2.62 2.12
C VAL A 269 3.93 3.78 1.18
N TYR A 270 2.63 3.93 0.92
CA TYR A 270 2.07 4.87 -0.03
C TYR A 270 1.39 6.04 0.68
N GLY A 271 1.11 7.11 -0.07
CA GLY A 271 0.34 8.26 0.45
C GLY A 271 -1.02 7.89 1.07
N LYS A 272 -1.66 6.80 0.62
CA LYS A 272 -2.91 6.28 1.21
C LYS A 272 -2.76 5.78 2.65
N ASP A 273 -1.54 5.40 3.02
CA ASP A 273 -1.22 4.86 4.34
C ASP A 273 -0.94 5.99 5.34
N PHE A 274 -0.94 7.25 4.88
CA PHE A 274 -0.80 8.41 5.75
C PHE A 274 -2.01 8.55 6.66
N THR A 275 -1.77 8.58 7.97
CA THR A 275 -2.81 8.66 8.98
C THR A 275 -2.39 9.50 10.18
N ARG A 276 -3.32 9.71 11.10
CA ARG A 276 -3.08 10.33 12.40
C ARG A 276 -3.55 9.37 13.48
N TRP A 277 -2.79 9.30 14.56
CA TRP A 277 -3.15 8.49 15.71
C TRP A 277 -2.80 9.22 16.99
N VAL A 278 -3.24 8.63 18.08
CA VAL A 278 -2.88 9.05 19.41
C VAL A 278 -1.94 8.02 20.01
N GLU A 279 -0.87 8.47 20.64
CA GLU A 279 -0.02 7.61 21.47
C GLU A 279 -0.32 7.84 22.94
N VAL A 280 -0.58 6.75 23.67
CA VAL A 280 -0.79 6.75 25.12
C VAL A 280 0.38 6.07 25.82
N HIS A 281 0.81 6.59 26.97
CA HIS A 281 1.90 5.99 27.75
C HIS A 281 1.33 5.23 28.96
N LEU A 282 1.44 3.91 28.94
CA LEU A 282 0.90 3.04 29.98
C LEU A 282 2.01 2.26 30.69
N GLU A 283 1.69 1.73 31.88
CA GLU A 283 2.54 0.81 32.63
C GLU A 283 1.70 -0.34 33.20
N THR A 284 2.34 -1.46 33.54
CA THR A 284 1.67 -2.50 34.32
C THR A 284 1.46 -2.03 35.75
N ASN A 285 0.45 -2.54 36.44
CA ASN A 285 0.25 -2.18 37.83
C ASN A 285 1.42 -2.63 38.73
N GLN A 286 1.44 -2.10 39.96
CA GLN A 286 2.49 -2.40 40.94
C GLN A 286 2.61 -3.90 41.30
N ASN A 287 1.53 -4.68 41.16
CA ASN A 287 1.58 -6.14 41.41
C ASN A 287 2.32 -6.89 40.29
N GLN A 288 2.44 -6.29 39.11
CA GLN A 288 3.15 -6.81 37.94
C GLN A 288 4.51 -6.12 37.71
N GLY A 289 4.96 -5.32 38.68
CA GLY A 289 6.30 -4.73 38.68
C GLY A 289 6.40 -3.30 38.15
N GLY A 290 5.29 -2.66 37.75
CA GLY A 290 5.36 -1.28 37.26
C GLY A 290 6.13 -1.16 35.94
N LEU A 291 6.04 -2.16 35.07
CA LEU A 291 6.82 -2.23 33.84
C LEU A 291 6.25 -1.27 32.81
N ASP A 292 7.12 -0.49 32.18
CA ASP A 292 6.77 0.47 31.15
C ASP A 292 6.26 -0.25 29.89
N MET A 293 5.05 0.07 29.44
CA MET A 293 4.49 -0.46 28.19
C MET A 293 4.86 0.42 26.98
N GLY A 294 5.58 1.52 27.19
CA GLY A 294 5.96 2.48 26.17
C GLY A 294 4.79 3.33 25.68
N TRP A 295 5.06 4.11 24.63
CA TRP A 295 4.02 4.82 23.88
C TRP A 295 3.30 3.86 22.95
N ILE A 296 1.98 3.74 23.07
CA ILE A 296 1.16 2.77 22.36
C ILE A 296 0.19 3.52 21.42
N PRO A 297 0.16 3.20 20.12
CA PRO A 297 -0.69 3.89 19.14
C PRO A 297 -2.16 3.39 19.20
N PHE A 298 -3.09 4.34 19.10
CA PHE A 298 -4.54 4.11 19.00
C PHE A 298 -5.15 5.08 17.97
N GLU A 299 -6.00 4.56 17.08
CA GLU A 299 -6.74 5.35 16.08
C GLU A 299 -8.23 5.41 16.48
N ALA A 300 -8.84 6.60 16.50
CA ALA A 300 -10.23 6.80 16.93
C ALA A 300 -11.07 7.54 15.88
N CYS A 301 -10.70 7.42 14.60
CA CYS A 301 -11.47 8.02 13.51
C CYS A 301 -12.69 7.14 13.17
N PRO A 302 -13.90 7.72 13.00
CA PRO A 302 -15.06 7.01 12.47
C PRO A 302 -14.76 6.35 11.12
N PRO A 303 -15.47 5.27 10.75
CA PRO A 303 -15.27 4.62 9.47
C PRO A 303 -15.63 5.56 8.30
N MET A 304 -14.91 5.39 7.19
CA MET A 304 -15.23 6.03 5.92
C MET A 304 -16.60 5.57 5.41
N ALA A 305 -17.34 6.48 4.75
CA ALA A 305 -18.57 6.11 4.07
C ALA A 305 -18.32 5.18 2.87
N GLU A 306 -19.15 4.15 2.74
CA GLU A 306 -19.10 3.21 1.62
C GLU A 306 -19.77 3.82 0.37
N LEU A 307 -19.11 3.69 -0.77
CA LEU A 307 -19.59 4.19 -2.06
C LEU A 307 -19.87 3.04 -3.02
N GLU A 308 -20.86 3.25 -3.87
CA GLU A 308 -21.18 2.35 -4.97
C GLU A 308 -21.42 3.12 -6.27
N VAL A 309 -21.28 2.42 -7.39
CA VAL A 309 -21.57 2.95 -8.72
C VAL A 309 -22.78 2.22 -9.29
N VAL A 310 -23.83 2.99 -9.60
CA VAL A 310 -25.09 2.51 -10.19
C VAL A 310 -25.26 3.05 -11.61
N ASP A 311 -26.29 2.55 -12.32
CA ASP A 311 -26.58 2.90 -13.72
C ASP A 311 -25.36 2.76 -14.64
N LEU A 312 -24.57 1.72 -14.38
CA LEU A 312 -23.28 1.49 -15.01
C LEU A 312 -23.44 1.10 -16.49
N ASP A 313 -22.70 1.78 -17.35
CA ASP A 313 -22.51 1.45 -18.76
C ASP A 313 -21.02 1.54 -19.08
N TRP A 314 -20.44 0.49 -19.67
CA TRP A 314 -18.98 0.40 -19.85
C TRP A 314 -18.60 -0.36 -21.12
N GLY A 315 -17.38 -0.12 -21.60
CA GLY A 315 -16.78 -0.87 -22.69
C GLY A 315 -15.37 -0.40 -23.04
N PRO A 316 -14.68 -1.05 -23.98
CA PRO A 316 -15.03 -2.33 -24.60
C PRO A 316 -14.79 -3.52 -23.65
N THR A 317 -15.31 -4.70 -24.00
CA THR A 317 -15.11 -5.95 -23.23
C THR A 317 -13.73 -6.61 -23.47
N TRP A 318 -12.95 -6.08 -24.40
CA TRP A 318 -11.59 -6.52 -24.71
C TRP A 318 -10.78 -5.32 -25.16
N VAL A 319 -9.46 -5.31 -24.92
CA VAL A 319 -8.54 -4.24 -25.28
C VAL A 319 -7.30 -4.85 -25.91
N GLU A 320 -6.94 -4.37 -27.09
CA GLU A 320 -5.66 -4.69 -27.73
C GLU A 320 -4.54 -3.85 -27.12
N ARG A 321 -3.40 -4.46 -26.78
CA ARG A 321 -2.27 -3.73 -26.17
C ARG A 321 -1.70 -2.63 -27.05
N ASN A 322 -1.84 -2.73 -28.38
CA ASN A 322 -1.48 -1.66 -29.32
C ASN A 322 -2.56 -0.55 -29.44
N LEU A 323 -3.59 -0.58 -28.59
CA LEU A 323 -4.72 0.36 -28.54
C LEU A 323 -5.57 0.45 -29.80
N SER A 324 -5.45 -0.50 -30.74
CA SER A 324 -6.27 -0.52 -31.97
C SER A 324 -7.76 -0.74 -31.73
N THR A 325 -8.15 -1.22 -30.55
CA THR A 325 -9.55 -1.33 -30.13
C THR A 325 -10.23 0.04 -29.98
N GLY A 326 -9.46 1.10 -29.71
CA GLY A 326 -9.96 2.43 -29.40
C GLY A 326 -10.13 2.66 -27.90
N ASP A 327 -10.94 3.67 -27.56
CA ASP A 327 -11.06 4.15 -26.19
C ASP A 327 -11.80 3.18 -25.27
N ILE A 328 -11.36 3.15 -24.03
CA ILE A 328 -12.01 2.51 -22.90
C ILE A 328 -12.88 3.55 -22.22
N TRP A 329 -14.14 3.23 -21.97
CA TRP A 329 -15.12 4.12 -21.38
C TRP A 329 -15.91 3.46 -20.26
N LEU A 330 -16.27 4.27 -19.28
CA LEU A 330 -17.08 3.89 -18.13
C LEU A 330 -17.93 5.09 -17.71
N ASN A 331 -19.24 4.88 -17.75
CA ASN A 331 -20.25 5.85 -17.34
C ASN A 331 -21.07 5.26 -16.19
N GLY A 332 -21.48 6.11 -15.27
CA GLY A 332 -22.33 5.68 -14.16
C GLY A 332 -22.68 6.83 -13.23
N THR A 333 -23.31 6.48 -12.11
CA THR A 333 -23.65 7.41 -11.04
C THR A 333 -23.03 6.92 -9.75
N LEU A 334 -22.21 7.77 -9.11
CA LEU A 334 -21.61 7.51 -7.81
C LEU A 334 -22.57 7.94 -6.70
N GLN A 335 -22.88 7.02 -5.78
CA GLN A 335 -23.75 7.27 -4.64
C GLN A 335 -23.24 6.62 -3.36
N PHE A 336 -23.70 7.12 -2.22
CA PHE A 336 -23.44 6.50 -0.91
C PHE A 336 -24.31 5.25 -0.73
N ALA A 337 -23.68 4.12 -0.39
CA ALA A 337 -24.36 2.83 -0.31
C ALA A 337 -25.44 2.79 0.79
N ASP A 338 -25.24 3.54 1.88
CA ASP A 338 -26.16 3.51 3.03
C ASP A 338 -27.49 4.25 2.81
N ASN A 339 -27.50 5.28 1.96
CA ASN A 339 -28.64 6.20 1.85
C ASN A 339 -29.02 6.57 0.40
N GLU A 340 -28.32 6.02 -0.60
CA GLU A 340 -28.57 6.24 -2.02
C GLU A 340 -28.47 7.72 -2.46
N THR A 341 -27.82 8.56 -1.66
CA THR A 341 -27.62 9.98 -2.02
C THR A 341 -26.43 10.12 -2.96
N ALA A 342 -26.56 11.05 -3.90
CA ALA A 342 -25.52 11.33 -4.90
C ALA A 342 -24.24 11.88 -4.26
N ALA A 343 -23.09 11.38 -4.70
CA ALA A 343 -21.78 11.92 -4.33
C ALA A 343 -21.35 12.98 -5.34
N GLU A 344 -21.69 14.26 -5.08
CA GLU A 344 -21.44 15.39 -5.99
C GLU A 344 -20.00 15.92 -5.95
N ASN A 345 -19.49 16.36 -7.11
CA ASN A 345 -18.24 17.10 -7.27
C ASN A 345 -17.00 16.33 -6.77
N VAL A 346 -17.05 15.00 -6.79
CA VAL A 346 -15.96 14.10 -6.37
C VAL A 346 -15.00 13.90 -7.53
N THR A 347 -13.72 14.16 -7.31
CA THR A 347 -12.67 13.86 -8.31
C THR A 347 -12.39 12.37 -8.33
N MET A 348 -12.24 11.79 -9.52
CA MET A 348 -12.00 10.37 -9.68
C MET A 348 -11.12 10.04 -10.87
N TYR A 349 -10.29 9.01 -10.73
CA TYR A 349 -9.39 8.49 -11.74
C TYR A 349 -9.80 7.05 -12.09
N LEU A 350 -9.83 6.73 -13.38
CA LEU A 350 -10.10 5.38 -13.89
C LEU A 350 -8.79 4.71 -14.25
N TYR A 351 -8.47 3.60 -13.58
CA TYR A 351 -7.26 2.81 -13.85
C TYR A 351 -7.60 1.49 -14.53
N LEU A 352 -6.73 1.06 -15.44
CA LEU A 352 -6.72 -0.28 -16.00
C LEU A 352 -5.65 -1.12 -15.29
N VAL A 353 -6.07 -2.06 -14.45
CA VAL A 353 -5.15 -2.90 -13.65
C VAL A 353 -5.40 -4.38 -13.92
N ARG A 354 -4.45 -5.25 -13.55
CA ARG A 354 -4.71 -6.70 -13.57
C ARG A 354 -5.82 -7.04 -12.58
N SER A 355 -6.66 -8.02 -12.89
CA SER A 355 -7.79 -8.35 -12.02
C SER A 355 -7.41 -8.74 -10.58
N ASN A 356 -6.20 -9.26 -10.37
CA ASN A 356 -5.69 -9.61 -9.03
C ASN A 356 -5.14 -8.41 -8.25
N ASP A 357 -4.87 -7.29 -8.91
CA ASP A 357 -4.23 -6.10 -8.32
C ASP A 357 -5.26 -5.01 -7.99
N THR A 358 -6.56 -5.32 -8.10
CA THR A 358 -7.65 -4.34 -7.90
C THR A 358 -7.70 -3.78 -6.48
N GLY A 359 -7.26 -4.56 -5.48
CA GLY A 359 -7.14 -4.13 -4.09
C GLY A 359 -6.01 -3.14 -3.82
N ASP A 360 -5.09 -2.97 -4.78
CA ASP A 360 -3.93 -2.08 -4.66
C ASP A 360 -4.17 -0.71 -5.33
N VAL A 361 -5.44 -0.34 -5.53
CA VAL A 361 -5.87 0.98 -6.00
C VAL A 361 -6.74 1.64 -4.92
N PRO A 362 -6.35 2.78 -4.33
CA PRO A 362 -5.05 3.43 -4.49
C PRO A 362 -3.91 2.57 -3.93
N GLY A 363 -2.68 2.76 -4.41
CA GLY A 363 -1.52 1.98 -3.98
C GLY A 363 -0.57 1.67 -5.12
N SER A 364 0.02 0.47 -5.10
CA SER A 364 1.02 0.00 -6.07
C SER A 364 0.46 -0.16 -7.48
N ALA A 365 -0.83 -0.43 -7.63
CA ALA A 365 -1.47 -0.59 -8.94
C ALA A 365 -2.02 0.71 -9.53
N ALA A 366 -2.09 1.80 -8.75
CA ALA A 366 -2.55 3.12 -9.19
C ALA A 366 -1.46 3.91 -9.96
N LEU A 367 -0.85 3.26 -10.94
CA LEU A 367 0.25 3.81 -11.74
C LEU A 367 -0.27 4.77 -12.81
N SER A 368 0.40 5.92 -12.97
CA SER A 368 0.01 6.94 -13.96
C SER A 368 -0.01 6.41 -15.40
N GLU A 369 0.89 5.47 -15.73
CA GLU A 369 0.93 4.82 -17.05
C GLU A 369 -0.30 3.94 -17.35
N HIS A 370 -1.03 3.52 -16.33
CA HIS A 370 -2.25 2.71 -16.43
C HIS A 370 -3.54 3.54 -16.24
N LEU A 371 -3.41 4.87 -16.08
CA LEU A 371 -4.55 5.78 -16.00
C LEU A 371 -5.26 5.86 -17.35
N VAL A 372 -6.53 5.46 -17.39
CA VAL A 372 -7.38 5.51 -18.59
C VAL A 372 -7.92 6.92 -18.81
N ASP A 373 -8.52 7.50 -17.78
CA ASP A 373 -9.09 8.85 -17.80
C ASP A 373 -9.31 9.39 -16.38
N ASN A 374 -9.60 10.68 -16.25
CA ASN A 374 -9.98 11.32 -14.99
C ASN A 374 -11.19 12.25 -15.19
N GLY A 375 -11.96 12.44 -14.13
CA GLY A 375 -13.14 13.28 -14.18
C GLY A 375 -13.67 13.66 -12.81
N THR A 376 -14.82 14.32 -12.82
CA THR A 376 -15.53 14.73 -11.60
C THR A 376 -17.01 14.41 -11.75
N THR A 377 -17.66 13.96 -10.67
CA THR A 377 -19.12 13.80 -10.67
C THR A 377 -19.84 15.14 -10.78
N ASP A 378 -21.01 15.13 -11.41
CA ASP A 378 -21.95 16.25 -11.39
C ASP A 378 -22.83 16.28 -10.13
N ALA A 379 -23.81 17.18 -10.09
CA ALA A 379 -24.73 17.34 -8.95
C ALA A 379 -25.64 16.13 -8.67
N ASN A 380 -25.79 15.23 -9.63
CA ASN A 380 -26.53 13.98 -9.46
C ASN A 380 -25.60 12.80 -9.21
N GLY A 381 -24.28 13.03 -9.04
CA GLY A 381 -23.29 11.96 -8.89
C GLY A 381 -22.92 11.31 -10.23
N SER A 382 -23.47 11.77 -11.35
CA SER A 382 -23.23 11.17 -12.66
C SER A 382 -21.84 11.55 -13.18
N PHE A 383 -21.18 10.61 -13.84
CA PHE A 383 -19.87 10.79 -14.44
C PHE A 383 -19.74 10.02 -15.76
N SER A 384 -18.78 10.45 -16.58
CA SER A 384 -18.41 9.80 -17.83
C SER A 384 -16.90 9.89 -17.99
N LEU A 385 -16.24 8.74 -18.05
CA LEU A 385 -14.81 8.60 -18.21
C LEU A 385 -14.57 7.88 -19.54
N ASN A 386 -13.71 8.43 -20.40
CA ASN A 386 -13.42 7.88 -21.71
C ASN A 386 -11.99 8.23 -22.15
N GLY A 387 -11.13 7.23 -22.29
CA GLY A 387 -9.75 7.44 -22.70
C GLY A 387 -8.96 6.15 -22.92
N THR A 388 -7.64 6.27 -22.98
CA THR A 388 -6.72 5.14 -23.17
C THR A 388 -5.50 5.34 -22.27
N PRO A 389 -5.00 4.27 -21.62
CA PRO A 389 -3.77 4.37 -20.82
C PRO A 389 -2.54 4.57 -21.70
N GLU A 390 -1.47 5.13 -21.13
CA GLU A 390 -0.17 5.26 -21.81
C GLU A 390 0.43 3.88 -22.12
N LYS A 391 0.31 2.96 -21.16
CA LYS A 391 0.72 1.56 -21.30
C LYS A 391 -0.40 0.63 -20.88
N VAL A 392 -0.72 -0.32 -21.74
CA VAL A 392 -1.66 -1.40 -21.42
C VAL A 392 -0.90 -2.49 -20.65
N ILE A 393 -1.53 -2.99 -19.59
CA ILE A 393 -1.05 -4.13 -18.79
C ILE A 393 -0.75 -5.36 -19.65
N ASN A 394 -0.06 -6.35 -19.08
CA ASN A 394 0.23 -7.61 -19.78
C ASN A 394 -1.07 -8.35 -20.20
N PRO A 395 -1.02 -9.20 -21.24
CA PRO A 395 -2.17 -10.02 -21.64
C PRO A 395 -2.72 -10.84 -20.48
N GLY A 396 -4.04 -10.94 -20.39
CA GLY A 396 -4.74 -11.57 -19.26
C GLY A 396 -6.08 -10.92 -18.99
N PHE A 397 -6.65 -11.20 -17.82
CA PHE A 397 -7.79 -10.42 -17.33
C PHE A 397 -7.35 -9.07 -16.75
N GLY A 398 -7.89 -8.03 -17.36
CA GLY A 398 -7.87 -6.68 -16.79
C GLY A 398 -9.17 -6.37 -16.06
N SER A 399 -9.08 -5.41 -15.16
CA SER A 399 -10.19 -4.82 -14.44
C SER A 399 -10.06 -3.31 -14.46
N LEU A 400 -11.20 -2.64 -14.54
CA LEU A 400 -11.27 -1.19 -14.32
C LEU A 400 -11.50 -0.93 -12.84
N VAL A 401 -10.77 0.05 -12.30
CA VAL A 401 -10.95 0.48 -10.91
C VAL A 401 -11.06 2.00 -10.90
N ILE A 402 -12.09 2.50 -10.22
CA ILE A 402 -12.24 3.94 -10.00
C ILE A 402 -11.58 4.27 -8.67
N HIS A 403 -10.55 5.11 -8.68
CA HIS A 403 -10.00 5.73 -7.49
C HIS A 403 -10.69 7.08 -7.28
N VAL A 404 -11.50 7.20 -6.22
CA VAL A 404 -12.08 8.48 -5.81
C VAL A 404 -11.18 9.18 -4.80
N PHE A 405 -11.14 10.51 -4.83
CA PHE A 405 -10.35 11.33 -3.90
C PHE A 405 -11.20 11.92 -2.79
N GLU A 406 -10.56 12.22 -1.66
CA GLU A 406 -11.19 12.77 -0.47
C GLU A 406 -11.93 14.10 -0.76
N LYS A 407 -13.19 14.18 -0.35
CA LYS A 407 -14.02 15.38 -0.42
C LYS A 407 -15.30 15.23 0.39
N GLY A 408 -15.63 16.20 1.25
CA GLY A 408 -16.86 16.13 2.04
C GLY A 408 -16.94 14.80 2.80
N TYR A 409 -18.00 14.00 2.59
CA TYR A 409 -18.15 12.67 3.20
C TYR A 409 -17.50 11.52 2.42
N VAL A 410 -16.89 11.80 1.27
CA VAL A 410 -16.18 10.80 0.45
C VAL A 410 -14.74 10.69 0.90
N GLY A 411 -14.31 9.50 1.28
CA GLY A 411 -12.90 9.20 1.51
C GLY A 411 -12.22 8.59 0.30
N SER A 412 -10.88 8.60 0.30
CA SER A 412 -10.09 8.02 -0.78
C SER A 412 -10.20 6.50 -0.79
N GLN A 413 -10.85 5.94 -1.81
CA GLN A 413 -11.07 4.50 -1.95
C GLN A 413 -11.07 4.04 -3.41
N GLY A 414 -10.78 2.77 -3.64
CA GLY A 414 -10.91 2.11 -4.94
C GLY A 414 -12.25 1.39 -5.06
N ILE A 415 -13.01 1.69 -6.11
CA ILE A 415 -14.27 1.02 -6.43
C ILE A 415 -14.02 0.03 -7.55
N THR A 416 -14.26 -1.24 -7.27
CA THR A 416 -14.00 -2.36 -8.17
C THR A 416 -15.30 -2.95 -8.71
N PHE A 417 -15.21 -3.65 -9.84
CA PHE A 417 -16.37 -4.27 -10.49
C PHE A 417 -16.18 -5.78 -10.64
N THR A 418 -17.31 -6.50 -10.70
CA THR A 418 -17.30 -7.97 -10.83
C THR A 418 -16.98 -8.45 -12.24
N TRP A 419 -17.19 -7.61 -13.26
CA TRP A 419 -16.84 -7.91 -14.64
C TRP A 419 -15.36 -7.62 -14.91
N ARG A 420 -14.84 -8.28 -15.94
CA ARG A 420 -13.45 -8.19 -16.38
C ARG A 420 -13.40 -7.92 -17.87
N LEU A 421 -12.30 -7.37 -18.33
CA LEU A 421 -12.00 -7.14 -19.73
C LEU A 421 -10.85 -8.05 -20.17
N ASN A 422 -10.90 -8.49 -21.43
CA ASN A 422 -9.85 -9.31 -22.01
C ASN A 422 -8.74 -8.42 -22.57
N ILE A 423 -7.53 -8.48 -22.00
CA ILE A 423 -6.35 -7.84 -22.57
C ILE A 423 -5.71 -8.78 -23.57
N SER A 424 -5.66 -8.34 -24.82
CA SER A 424 -5.17 -9.13 -25.95
C SER A 424 -3.89 -8.57 -26.56
N ASP A 425 -3.01 -9.48 -27.00
CA ASP A 425 -1.81 -9.17 -27.79
C ASP A 425 -1.45 -10.33 -28.71
N ASP A 426 -0.51 -10.08 -29.63
CA ASP A 426 0.12 -11.11 -30.45
C ASP A 426 1.46 -11.53 -29.87
N ALA A 427 1.79 -12.83 -30.02
CA ALA A 427 3.13 -13.34 -29.76
C ALA A 427 4.01 -13.21 -31.02
N ASN A 428 5.26 -12.82 -30.83
CA ASN A 428 6.26 -12.81 -31.88
C ASN A 428 7.36 -13.81 -31.54
N LEU A 429 7.64 -14.74 -32.46
CA LEU A 429 8.67 -15.78 -32.31
C LEU A 429 9.82 -15.50 -33.27
N SER A 430 11.04 -15.74 -32.83
CA SER A 430 12.25 -15.55 -33.64
C SER A 430 13.26 -16.65 -33.40
N ILE A 431 14.09 -16.97 -34.41
CA ILE A 431 15.23 -17.88 -34.30
C ILE A 431 16.51 -17.05 -34.25
N GLY A 432 17.35 -17.31 -33.25
CA GLY A 432 18.67 -16.69 -33.10
C GLY A 432 19.78 -17.56 -33.68
N GLU A 433 19.89 -18.80 -33.19
CA GLU A 433 20.93 -19.75 -33.58
C GLU A 433 20.32 -21.09 -34.01
N PRO A 434 20.96 -21.80 -34.96
CA PRO A 434 22.08 -21.37 -35.79
C PRO A 434 21.66 -20.44 -36.94
N PRO A 435 22.48 -19.45 -37.35
CA PRO A 435 22.15 -18.59 -38.48
C PRO A 435 22.30 -19.32 -39.83
N PRO A 436 21.62 -18.83 -40.89
CA PRO A 436 20.64 -17.75 -40.87
C PRO A 436 19.27 -18.20 -40.31
N PRO A 437 18.48 -17.32 -39.67
CA PRO A 437 17.18 -17.68 -39.06
C PRO A 437 16.16 -18.34 -40.02
N ASP A 438 16.17 -17.97 -41.30
CA ASP A 438 15.26 -18.53 -42.31
C ASP A 438 15.68 -19.93 -42.79
N GLU A 439 16.99 -20.23 -42.69
CA GLU A 439 17.60 -21.50 -43.08
C GLU A 439 18.62 -22.03 -42.05
N PRO A 440 18.22 -22.31 -40.79
CA PRO A 440 19.17 -22.70 -39.74
C PRO A 440 19.89 -24.00 -40.12
N MET A 441 21.21 -24.02 -39.94
CA MET A 441 22.06 -25.13 -40.37
C MET A 441 22.11 -26.25 -39.33
N LEU A 442 21.67 -27.47 -39.66
CA LEU A 442 21.73 -28.63 -38.76
C LEU A 442 22.67 -29.71 -39.27
N GLY A 443 23.68 -30.08 -38.49
CA GLY A 443 24.62 -31.13 -38.86
C GLY A 443 24.00 -32.53 -38.79
N ALA A 444 24.04 -33.29 -39.89
CA ALA A 444 23.65 -34.70 -39.86
C ALA A 444 24.58 -35.52 -38.95
N GLY A 445 24.01 -36.29 -38.02
CA GLY A 445 24.73 -37.09 -37.04
C GLY A 445 25.31 -36.32 -35.85
N VAL A 446 24.98 -35.02 -35.71
CA VAL A 446 25.45 -34.16 -34.60
C VAL A 446 24.25 -33.54 -33.88
N GLU A 447 24.34 -33.48 -32.56
CA GLU A 447 23.38 -32.74 -31.75
C GLU A 447 23.60 -31.24 -31.93
N THR A 448 22.59 -30.53 -32.44
CA THR A 448 22.60 -29.09 -32.70
C THR A 448 21.58 -28.40 -31.81
N LEU A 449 22.00 -27.35 -31.13
CA LEU A 449 21.10 -26.50 -30.36
C LEU A 449 20.49 -25.44 -31.27
N VAL A 450 19.17 -25.34 -31.26
CA VAL A 450 18.42 -24.28 -31.93
C VAL A 450 17.82 -23.40 -30.84
N THR A 451 18.14 -22.11 -30.87
CA THR A 451 17.71 -21.16 -29.85
C THR A 451 16.97 -19.99 -30.48
N GLY A 452 16.12 -19.35 -29.70
CA GLY A 452 15.34 -18.21 -30.15
C GLY A 452 14.65 -17.51 -29.01
N ASP A 453 13.91 -16.46 -29.35
CA ASP A 453 13.24 -15.61 -28.37
C ASP A 453 11.76 -15.44 -28.74
N MET A 454 10.92 -15.49 -27.71
CA MET A 454 9.51 -15.10 -27.73
C MET A 454 9.38 -13.68 -27.17
N SER A 455 8.58 -12.84 -27.80
CA SER A 455 8.31 -11.47 -27.34
C SER A 455 6.86 -11.07 -27.60
N TRP A 456 6.39 -10.05 -26.88
CA TRP A 456 5.11 -9.40 -27.17
C TRP A 456 5.20 -8.62 -28.49
N ALA A 457 4.10 -8.54 -29.25
CA ALA A 457 4.04 -7.67 -30.42
C ALA A 457 3.96 -6.18 -30.04
N SER A 458 3.39 -5.87 -28.88
CA SER A 458 3.09 -4.50 -28.45
C SER A 458 3.90 -4.09 -27.22
N THR A 459 4.22 -2.79 -27.11
CA THR A 459 4.84 -2.20 -25.91
C THR A 459 3.83 -2.13 -24.74
N PRO A 460 4.28 -2.25 -23.48
CA PRO A 460 5.66 -2.52 -23.03
C PRO A 460 6.10 -3.97 -23.30
N TYR A 461 7.39 -4.15 -23.65
CA TYR A 461 7.98 -5.45 -23.93
C TYR A 461 8.49 -6.13 -22.64
N ASN A 462 7.57 -6.37 -21.70
CA ASN A 462 7.88 -7.04 -20.43
C ASN A 462 8.38 -8.48 -20.68
N ASP A 463 8.93 -9.16 -19.67
CA ASP A 463 9.40 -10.54 -19.85
C ASP A 463 8.21 -11.52 -20.00
N PRO A 464 8.08 -12.29 -21.11
CA PRO A 464 6.98 -13.25 -21.26
C PRO A 464 6.98 -14.37 -20.21
N SER A 465 8.12 -14.70 -19.63
CA SER A 465 8.21 -15.73 -18.57
C SER A 465 7.63 -15.28 -17.23
N GLU A 466 7.42 -13.97 -17.02
CA GLU A 466 6.72 -13.45 -15.85
C GLU A 466 5.20 -13.64 -15.95
N LEU A 467 4.66 -13.91 -17.15
CA LEU A 467 3.22 -14.13 -17.33
C LEU A 467 2.80 -15.50 -16.82
N ASP A 468 3.43 -16.57 -17.32
CA ASP A 468 3.13 -17.97 -17.00
C ASP A 468 4.24 -18.89 -17.55
N SER A 469 4.14 -20.20 -17.28
CA SER A 469 4.98 -21.23 -17.90
C SER A 469 4.57 -21.46 -19.36
N LEU A 470 5.03 -20.58 -20.25
CA LEU A 470 4.74 -20.64 -21.69
C LEU A 470 5.63 -21.67 -22.40
N GLN A 471 5.11 -22.24 -23.50
CA GLN A 471 5.80 -23.28 -24.27
C GLN A 471 5.80 -22.97 -25.76
N VAL A 472 6.95 -23.17 -26.41
CA VAL A 472 7.13 -23.09 -27.86
C VAL A 472 7.37 -24.49 -28.41
N ILE A 473 6.76 -24.79 -29.55
CA ILE A 473 6.78 -26.11 -30.17
C ILE A 473 7.46 -26.03 -31.53
N LEU A 474 8.54 -26.78 -31.67
CA LEU A 474 9.26 -26.94 -32.93
C LEU A 474 8.79 -28.21 -33.63
N ASN A 475 8.16 -28.04 -34.79
CA ASN A 475 7.72 -29.14 -35.65
C ASN A 475 8.58 -29.17 -36.91
N TYR A 476 9.14 -30.33 -37.27
CA TYR A 476 9.85 -30.54 -38.53
C TYR A 476 9.64 -31.97 -39.03
N THR A 477 9.91 -32.23 -40.30
CA THR A 477 9.76 -33.57 -40.89
C THR A 477 11.04 -33.99 -41.57
N THR A 478 11.59 -35.13 -41.16
CA THR A 478 12.77 -35.75 -41.77
C THR A 478 12.34 -36.90 -42.68
N ALA A 479 13.18 -37.25 -43.65
CA ALA A 479 12.99 -38.42 -44.50
C ALA A 479 13.23 -39.72 -43.73
N SER A 480 14.14 -39.70 -42.75
CA SER A 480 14.55 -40.90 -41.99
C SER A 480 13.58 -41.24 -40.86
N ASP A 481 13.18 -40.25 -40.06
CA ASP A 481 12.41 -40.46 -38.81
C ASP A 481 10.96 -39.96 -38.91
N GLY A 482 10.60 -39.27 -40.00
CA GLY A 482 9.26 -38.74 -40.21
C GLY A 482 9.00 -37.44 -39.45
N PRO A 483 7.74 -37.14 -39.08
CA PRO A 483 7.38 -35.91 -38.37
C PRO A 483 7.85 -35.96 -36.91
N ILE A 484 8.57 -34.92 -36.49
CA ILE A 484 9.09 -34.73 -35.14
C ILE A 484 8.50 -33.44 -34.55
N SER A 485 8.18 -33.49 -33.25
CA SER A 485 7.69 -32.36 -32.46
C SER A 485 8.48 -32.28 -31.16
N LEU A 486 9.09 -31.13 -30.89
CA LEU A 486 9.83 -30.83 -29.67
C LEU A 486 9.18 -29.65 -28.95
N ILE A 487 9.24 -29.66 -27.62
CA ILE A 487 8.67 -28.62 -26.76
C ILE A 487 9.82 -28.00 -25.95
N ALA A 488 9.83 -26.68 -25.86
CA ALA A 488 10.73 -25.91 -25.02
C ALA A 488 9.92 -24.93 -24.17
N ASP A 489 10.28 -24.81 -22.89
CA ASP A 489 9.72 -23.79 -22.01
C ASP A 489 10.37 -22.43 -22.31
N VAL A 490 9.58 -21.36 -22.19
CA VAL A 490 10.05 -19.99 -22.36
C VAL A 490 10.65 -19.50 -21.03
N GLY A 491 11.95 -19.27 -21.02
CA GLY A 491 12.69 -18.74 -19.88
C GLY A 491 12.77 -17.21 -19.87
N ALA A 492 13.56 -16.69 -18.92
CA ALA A 492 13.78 -15.27 -18.73
C ALA A 492 14.21 -14.56 -20.03
N GLY A 493 13.65 -13.37 -20.26
CA GLY A 493 13.82 -12.58 -21.48
C GLY A 493 13.11 -13.15 -22.71
N GLY A 494 12.30 -14.21 -22.55
CA GLY A 494 11.63 -14.89 -23.66
C GLY A 494 12.46 -15.99 -24.33
N TYR A 495 13.62 -16.34 -23.79
CA TYR A 495 14.53 -17.32 -24.38
C TYR A 495 13.95 -18.74 -24.37
N TYR A 496 14.11 -19.48 -25.48
CA TYR A 496 13.82 -20.90 -25.54
C TYR A 496 14.91 -21.64 -26.33
N GLU A 497 15.07 -22.94 -26.04
CA GLU A 497 16.06 -23.79 -26.72
C GLU A 497 15.53 -25.19 -27.01
N PHE A 498 15.94 -25.72 -28.17
CA PHE A 498 15.68 -27.08 -28.59
C PHE A 498 16.99 -27.81 -28.87
N SER A 499 17.12 -29.03 -28.37
CA SER A 499 18.21 -29.92 -28.77
C SER A 499 17.76 -30.87 -29.88
N LEU A 500 18.37 -30.77 -31.06
CA LEU A 500 18.02 -31.55 -32.24
C LEU A 500 19.13 -32.53 -32.58
N SER A 501 18.77 -33.78 -32.83
CA SER A 501 19.68 -34.80 -33.38
C SER A 501 19.15 -35.29 -34.71
N ILE A 502 19.81 -34.92 -35.81
CA ILE A 502 19.45 -35.37 -37.16
C ILE A 502 20.18 -36.69 -37.47
N ASN A 503 19.46 -37.67 -38.01
CA ASN A 503 20.02 -38.97 -38.39
C ASN A 503 21.20 -38.80 -39.38
N GLU A 504 22.27 -39.56 -39.21
CA GLU A 504 23.43 -39.55 -40.12
C GLU A 504 23.07 -39.93 -41.57
N SER A 505 21.96 -40.64 -41.76
CA SER A 505 21.45 -41.06 -43.07
C SER A 505 20.48 -40.06 -43.71
N GLU A 506 20.23 -38.92 -43.06
CA GLU A 506 19.29 -37.91 -43.57
C GLU A 506 19.82 -37.29 -44.88
N PRO A 507 19.00 -37.20 -45.94
CA PRO A 507 19.41 -36.57 -47.18
C PRO A 507 19.77 -35.10 -46.99
N LEU A 508 20.85 -34.66 -47.64
CA LEU A 508 21.25 -33.24 -47.66
C LEU A 508 20.18 -32.39 -48.38
N GLY A 509 19.92 -31.20 -47.85
CA GLY A 509 18.96 -30.26 -48.43
C GLY A 509 18.10 -29.56 -47.40
N LEU A 510 16.99 -28.97 -47.88
CA LEU A 510 16.07 -28.23 -47.03
C LEU A 510 14.97 -29.15 -46.49
N ILE A 511 14.70 -29.07 -45.19
CA ILE A 511 13.57 -29.75 -44.54
C ILE A 511 12.59 -28.71 -43.98
N ASN A 512 11.28 -28.96 -44.15
CA ASN A 512 10.25 -28.06 -43.65
C ASN A 512 10.24 -28.06 -42.12
N ALA A 513 10.21 -26.87 -41.53
CA ALA A 513 10.07 -26.67 -40.10
C ALA A 513 9.09 -25.54 -39.79
N SER A 514 8.58 -25.54 -38.56
CA SER A 514 7.76 -24.46 -38.04
C SER A 514 7.92 -24.34 -36.53
N LEU A 515 8.05 -23.11 -36.06
CA LEU A 515 7.84 -22.78 -34.65
C LEU A 515 6.36 -22.47 -34.44
N ASN A 516 5.80 -23.02 -33.38
CA ASN A 516 4.39 -22.85 -33.04
C ASN A 516 4.26 -22.48 -31.57
N PHE A 517 3.53 -21.41 -31.33
CA PHE A 517 2.96 -21.06 -30.04
C PHE A 517 1.44 -21.16 -30.19
N TYR A 518 0.79 -21.99 -29.38
CA TYR A 518 -0.64 -22.27 -29.53
C TYR A 518 -1.56 -21.27 -28.83
N GLY A 519 -1.01 -20.16 -28.36
CA GLY A 519 -1.76 -19.14 -27.64
C GLY A 519 -1.79 -19.41 -26.14
N TRP A 520 -2.19 -18.39 -25.40
CA TRP A 520 -2.36 -18.47 -23.94
C TRP A 520 -3.63 -17.74 -23.53
N HIS A 521 -4.28 -18.28 -22.50
CA HIS A 521 -5.34 -17.62 -21.77
C HIS A 521 -5.38 -18.12 -20.32
N GLU A 522 -5.97 -17.32 -19.44
CA GLU A 522 -5.77 -17.43 -17.99
C GLU A 522 -6.61 -18.55 -17.34
N GLU A 523 -7.81 -18.87 -17.87
CA GLU A 523 -8.75 -19.78 -17.18
C GLU A 523 -8.53 -21.29 -17.38
N ASP A 524 -8.05 -21.77 -18.53
CA ASP A 524 -8.14 -23.20 -18.87
C ASP A 524 -6.95 -23.82 -19.64
N LEU A 525 -5.80 -23.14 -19.78
CA LEU A 525 -4.60 -23.71 -20.41
C LEU A 525 -4.85 -24.36 -21.81
N ASN A 526 -5.70 -23.76 -22.65
CA ASN A 526 -6.08 -24.16 -24.00
C ASN A 526 -7.03 -25.38 -24.14
N ASN A 527 -7.99 -25.58 -23.22
CA ASN A 527 -8.87 -26.77 -23.22
C ASN A 527 -10.31 -26.54 -23.70
N ALA A 528 -10.77 -25.29 -23.88
CA ALA A 528 -12.13 -24.98 -24.34
C ALA A 528 -12.32 -25.15 -25.87
N SER A 529 -13.54 -25.51 -26.27
CA SER A 529 -13.91 -25.79 -27.67
C SER A 529 -13.93 -24.58 -28.63
N THR A 530 -13.89 -23.35 -28.08
CA THR A 530 -13.56 -22.11 -28.80
C THR A 530 -12.56 -21.35 -27.94
N PRO A 531 -11.27 -21.31 -28.29
CA PRO A 531 -10.27 -20.66 -27.44
C PRO A 531 -10.45 -19.14 -27.49
N SER A 532 -10.67 -18.51 -26.33
CA SER A 532 -10.52 -17.06 -26.15
C SER A 532 -9.10 -16.81 -25.70
N TYR A 533 -8.24 -16.33 -26.60
CA TYR A 533 -6.85 -16.05 -26.28
C TYR A 533 -6.70 -14.65 -25.70
N HIS A 534 -5.88 -14.54 -24.65
CA HIS A 534 -5.27 -13.28 -24.24
C HIS A 534 -4.01 -13.04 -25.07
N LEU A 535 -3.15 -14.05 -25.19
CA LEU A 535 -2.02 -14.01 -26.10
C LEU A 535 -2.30 -14.92 -27.30
N ARG A 536 -2.40 -14.33 -28.49
CA ARG A 536 -2.80 -15.07 -29.69
C ARG A 536 -1.71 -16.04 -30.18
N PRO A 537 -2.10 -17.17 -30.78
CA PRO A 537 -1.16 -18.15 -31.33
C PRO A 537 -0.31 -17.53 -32.44
N ALA A 538 0.93 -17.99 -32.54
CA ALA A 538 1.89 -17.57 -33.54
C ALA A 538 2.52 -18.79 -34.20
N THR A 539 2.63 -18.76 -35.53
CA THR A 539 3.33 -19.80 -36.31
C THR A 539 4.33 -19.14 -37.24
N VAL A 540 5.60 -19.53 -37.10
CA VAL A 540 6.69 -19.07 -37.97
C VAL A 540 7.19 -20.26 -38.79
N PRO A 541 6.84 -20.35 -40.09
CA PRO A 541 7.37 -21.37 -40.98
C PRO A 541 8.78 -21.00 -41.44
N PHE A 542 9.67 -21.98 -41.48
CA PHE A 542 11.05 -21.82 -41.97
C PHE A 542 11.56 -23.17 -42.50
N MET A 543 12.80 -23.20 -42.98
CA MET A 543 13.42 -24.44 -43.48
C MET A 543 14.68 -24.71 -42.68
N PHE A 544 14.97 -25.95 -42.27
CA PHE A 544 16.34 -26.27 -41.86
C PHE A 544 17.17 -26.64 -43.08
N ASN A 545 18.43 -26.21 -43.10
CA ASN A 545 19.39 -26.61 -44.11
C ASN A 545 20.29 -27.70 -43.53
N ILE A 546 20.30 -28.89 -44.16
CA ILE A 546 21.18 -30.00 -43.79
C ILE A 546 22.44 -29.94 -44.67
N PRO A 547 23.54 -29.31 -44.21
CA PRO A 547 24.79 -29.29 -44.94
C PRO A 547 25.47 -30.67 -44.93
N PRO A 548 26.38 -30.93 -45.89
CA PRO A 548 27.30 -32.04 -45.78
C PRO A 548 28.08 -31.94 -44.46
N CYS A 549 28.24 -33.08 -43.78
CA CYS A 549 29.02 -33.18 -42.53
C CYS A 549 30.43 -32.56 -42.72
N PRO A 550 30.94 -31.75 -41.77
CA PRO A 550 32.29 -31.18 -41.82
C PRO A 550 33.42 -32.19 -41.98
#